data_AF-A0A7S1EVZ0-F1
#
_entry.id   AF-A0A7S1EVZ0-F1
#
_cell.length_a   1.000
_cell.length_b   1.000
_cell.length_c   1.000
_cell.angle_alpha   90.00
_cell.angle_beta   90.00
_cell.angle_gamma   90.00
#
_symmetry.space_group_name_H-M   'P 1'
#
loop_
_entity.id
_entity.type
_entity.pdbx_description
1 polymer ?
#
loop_
_entity_poly.entity_id
_entity_poly.type
_entity_poly.pdbx_seq_one_letter_code
_entity_poly.pdbx_strand_id
1 'polypeptide(L)'
;LFLRSFFVIFRALSLPHPVAHASMDLALPEHGVALGKGSCSDAVELTLRYARPGDAIAVALFGLGPGALPLLAKCQDPNGVGLFSDEELRKRFGALDVGSVVMEMQEDMLEVALDGDQEALKLKVQGLSSWQDQVRKCVGCLERRSAMAFLGLGPDAEGSEVQRNYKQRALALHPDKGGSDEDFQELQMMLSRVQSETEEETTKGNLFRDLARKCKEAKEKNEQDDLPADVQLRRRRLMLHDSALDLWNRAEAVFEQLKDGQQGRVQSRPNVDLLEQLVQGFASETERLPRGAGAQLAGERLFCRFLRQGLEILTAAALVDSVMAVRCVSLNFTGPLLRTVQRAGPCPSLQRRCQTLLAALEDISADFAESVNGLRDSLDNKSAAEWRGCDSTNGRPPKHLKVDGVTDNPAQPADASSPAQPTSGGRSHTSPPDTSSPEVNSDAKTPMPAQLRWEVSTQPSFHEVQTKPTSSVSDDYQDSEEWRKLRASCVRQRFCVDFNRMAAKVRCTKGDCVFKHACAVCGAEDPDGPG
;
A
#
# COMPACT_ATOMS: atom_id res chain seq x y z
N LEU A 1 -28.31 -58.37 -17.09
CA LEU A 1 -27.92 -58.35 -18.52
C LEU A 1 -28.43 -57.06 -19.15
N PHE A 2 -27.59 -56.38 -19.92
CA PHE A 2 -27.90 -55.39 -20.98
C PHE A 2 -28.71 -54.11 -20.65
N LEU A 3 -27.97 -52.99 -20.79
CA LEU A 3 -28.30 -51.70 -21.44
C LEU A 3 -29.47 -50.87 -20.89
N ARG A 4 -29.33 -49.60 -20.49
CA ARG A 4 -28.43 -48.50 -20.94
C ARG A 4 -28.62 -48.11 -22.41
N SER A 5 -29.65 -47.31 -22.71
CA SER A 5 -29.70 -46.25 -23.74
C SER A 5 -31.12 -45.72 -23.89
N PHE A 6 -31.29 -44.39 -23.93
CA PHE A 6 -32.04 -43.68 -24.99
C PHE A 6 -31.91 -42.16 -24.80
N PHE A 7 -30.88 -41.61 -25.42
CA PHE A 7 -30.81 -40.20 -25.82
C PHE A 7 -30.27 -40.19 -27.25
N VAL A 8 -30.52 -39.09 -27.99
CA VAL A 8 -30.17 -38.87 -29.41
C VAL A 8 -31.13 -39.47 -30.45
N ILE A 9 -31.65 -38.58 -31.31
CA ILE A 9 -31.94 -38.67 -32.77
C ILE A 9 -32.78 -37.40 -33.11
N PHE A 10 -32.53 -36.57 -34.14
CA PHE A 10 -31.66 -36.68 -35.34
C PHE A 10 -31.14 -35.29 -35.84
N ARG A 11 -29.96 -35.30 -36.49
CA ARG A 11 -29.45 -34.48 -37.65
C ARG A 11 -29.73 -32.96 -37.73
N ALA A 12 -28.78 -32.05 -37.94
CA ALA A 12 -27.46 -32.04 -38.63
C ALA A 12 -27.48 -31.94 -40.18
N LEU A 13 -26.86 -30.87 -40.70
CA LEU A 13 -26.31 -30.74 -42.05
C LEU A 13 -24.87 -30.17 -42.00
N SER A 14 -24.00 -30.79 -42.79
CA SER A 14 -22.56 -30.48 -43.06
C SER A 14 -22.37 -29.27 -43.98
N LEU A 15 -21.22 -28.59 -44.14
CA LEU A 15 -19.86 -28.50 -43.54
C LEU A 15 -19.24 -27.18 -44.14
N PRO A 16 -17.91 -26.94 -44.19
CA PRO A 16 -16.91 -26.74 -43.13
C PRO A 16 -16.23 -25.35 -43.20
N HIS A 17 -15.69 -24.85 -42.08
CA HIS A 17 -14.49 -23.99 -42.09
C HIS A 17 -13.70 -24.20 -40.80
N PRO A 18 -12.42 -24.63 -40.85
CA PRO A 18 -11.58 -24.70 -39.66
C PRO A 18 -11.10 -23.30 -39.30
N VAL A 19 -11.76 -22.63 -38.36
CA VAL A 19 -11.10 -21.56 -37.61
C VAL A 19 -10.04 -22.24 -36.76
N ALA A 20 -8.81 -22.24 -37.27
CA ALA A 20 -7.66 -22.71 -36.52
C ALA A 20 -7.52 -21.81 -35.29
N HIS A 21 -7.89 -22.34 -34.12
CA HIS A 21 -7.42 -21.82 -32.85
C HIS A 21 -5.92 -22.09 -32.78
N ALA A 22 -5.16 -21.18 -33.41
CA ALA A 22 -3.73 -21.12 -33.29
C ALA A 22 -3.41 -20.71 -31.85
N SER A 23 -3.34 -21.71 -30.97
CA SER A 23 -2.57 -21.64 -29.73
C SER A 23 -1.11 -21.46 -30.14
N MET A 24 -0.77 -20.23 -30.52
CA MET A 24 0.62 -19.86 -30.73
C MET A 24 1.26 -19.75 -29.36
N ASP A 25 1.92 -20.83 -28.96
CA ASP A 25 3.04 -20.78 -28.03
C ASP A 25 4.11 -19.88 -28.64
N LEU A 26 3.90 -18.57 -28.48
CA LEU A 26 4.94 -17.56 -28.64
C LEU A 26 5.93 -17.82 -27.52
N ALA A 27 6.94 -18.64 -27.82
CA ALA A 27 8.16 -18.73 -27.04
C ALA A 27 8.78 -17.32 -26.97
N LEU A 28 8.39 -16.57 -25.95
CA LEU A 28 8.96 -15.29 -25.61
C LEU A 28 10.44 -15.55 -25.31
N PRO A 29 11.38 -14.79 -25.90
CA PRO A 29 12.77 -14.89 -25.46
C PRO A 29 12.82 -14.56 -23.97
N GLU A 30 13.41 -15.45 -23.17
CA GLU A 30 13.65 -15.29 -21.73
C GLU A 30 14.76 -14.25 -21.46
N HIS A 31 14.54 -13.03 -21.97
CA HIS A 31 15.32 -11.83 -21.68
C HIS A 31 14.50 -10.85 -20.81
N GLY A 32 13.34 -11.30 -20.31
CA GLY A 32 12.78 -10.70 -19.11
C GLY A 32 13.78 -10.89 -17.97
N VAL A 33 14.15 -9.79 -17.31
CA VAL A 33 15.08 -9.76 -16.18
C VAL A 33 14.70 -10.88 -15.21
N ALA A 34 15.59 -11.86 -15.06
CA ALA A 34 15.31 -13.05 -14.28
C ALA A 34 15.34 -12.70 -12.79
N LEU A 35 14.18 -12.25 -12.28
CA LEU A 35 13.97 -11.94 -10.87
C LEU A 35 14.42 -13.13 -10.01
N GLY A 36 15.55 -12.97 -9.33
CA GLY A 36 16.11 -13.97 -8.45
C GLY A 36 15.09 -14.34 -7.37
N LYS A 37 15.01 -15.62 -7.01
CA LYS A 37 14.10 -16.08 -5.96
C LYS A 37 14.51 -15.47 -4.61
N GLY A 38 13.91 -14.33 -4.26
CA GLY A 38 14.02 -13.70 -2.95
C GLY A 38 14.78 -12.38 -2.87
N SER A 39 15.24 -11.79 -3.99
CA SER A 39 15.62 -10.38 -4.01
C SER A 39 14.39 -9.49 -4.22
N CYS A 40 14.43 -8.25 -3.73
CA CYS A 40 13.54 -7.22 -4.27
C CYS A 40 13.89 -7.03 -5.76
N SER A 41 12.95 -6.51 -6.56
CA SER A 41 13.29 -6.08 -7.91
C SER A 41 14.04 -4.74 -7.85
N ASP A 42 14.91 -4.51 -8.84
CA ASP A 42 15.64 -3.25 -9.01
C ASP A 42 14.68 -2.05 -9.01
N ALA A 43 13.49 -2.22 -9.59
CA ALA A 43 12.44 -1.20 -9.60
C ALA A 43 11.90 -0.87 -8.19
N VAL A 44 11.66 -1.88 -7.35
CA VAL A 44 11.28 -1.68 -5.94
C VAL A 44 12.43 -1.01 -5.19
N GLU A 45 13.65 -1.54 -5.29
CA GLU A 45 14.80 -1.03 -4.53
C GLU A 45 15.13 0.44 -4.87
N LEU A 46 15.15 0.79 -6.16
CA LEU A 46 15.29 2.17 -6.60
C LEU A 46 14.16 3.05 -6.08
N THR A 47 12.91 2.57 -6.07
CA THR A 47 11.78 3.32 -5.47
C THR A 47 11.98 3.55 -3.97
N LEU A 48 12.47 2.56 -3.22
CA LEU A 48 12.78 2.72 -1.79
C LEU A 48 13.88 3.78 -1.56
N ARG A 49 14.91 3.83 -2.42
CA ARG A 49 16.01 4.81 -2.38
C ARG A 49 15.60 6.22 -2.82
N TYR A 50 14.70 6.37 -3.81
CA TYR A 50 14.47 7.64 -4.51
C TYR A 50 13.06 8.23 -4.44
N ALA A 51 12.03 7.48 -4.07
CA ALA A 51 10.68 8.05 -3.94
C ALA A 51 10.55 8.98 -2.72
N ARG A 52 9.46 9.73 -2.62
CA ARG A 52 9.17 10.54 -1.42
C ARG A 52 9.02 9.60 -0.20
N PRO A 53 9.27 10.04 1.05
CA PRO A 53 9.34 9.13 2.19
C PRO A 53 8.04 8.33 2.42
N GLY A 54 6.87 8.98 2.25
CA GLY A 54 5.57 8.30 2.35
C GLY A 54 5.36 7.25 1.25
N ASP A 55 5.74 7.55 0.00
CA ASP A 55 5.63 6.58 -1.09
C ASP A 55 6.55 5.37 -0.84
N ALA A 56 7.80 5.64 -0.42
CA ALA A 56 8.81 4.63 -0.18
C ALA A 56 8.39 3.66 0.96
N ILE A 57 7.71 4.16 2.00
CA ILE A 57 7.17 3.34 3.09
C ILE A 57 6.04 2.44 2.63
N ALA A 58 5.08 2.98 1.90
CA ALA A 58 4.01 2.18 1.32
C ALA A 58 4.54 1.12 0.36
N VAL A 59 5.55 1.44 -0.46
CA VAL A 59 6.23 0.45 -1.31
C VAL A 59 6.97 -0.59 -0.48
N ALA A 60 7.54 -0.24 0.69
CA ALA A 60 8.18 -1.23 1.55
C ALA A 60 7.20 -2.18 2.26
N LEU A 61 6.03 -1.70 2.66
CA LEU A 61 5.03 -2.46 3.40
C LEU A 61 4.08 -3.25 2.48
N PHE A 62 3.78 -2.72 1.30
CA PHE A 62 2.72 -3.24 0.42
C PHE A 62 3.22 -3.58 -0.99
N GLY A 63 4.42 -3.12 -1.37
CA GLY A 63 4.95 -3.25 -2.73
C GLY A 63 4.41 -2.17 -3.68
N LEU A 64 4.62 -2.37 -4.98
CA LEU A 64 4.16 -1.46 -6.04
C LEU A 64 2.66 -1.64 -6.38
N GLY A 65 1.99 -2.65 -5.80
CA GLY A 65 0.58 -2.98 -6.02
C GLY A 65 -0.40 -1.81 -5.98
N PRO A 66 -0.37 -0.92 -4.96
CA PRO A 66 -1.32 0.18 -4.86
C PRO A 66 -1.22 1.19 -6.02
N GLY A 67 -0.08 1.27 -6.72
CA GLY A 67 0.09 2.13 -7.90
C GLY A 67 -0.06 1.37 -9.23
N ALA A 68 0.46 0.14 -9.28
CA ALA A 68 0.44 -0.69 -10.46
C ALA A 68 -0.98 -1.17 -10.83
N LEU A 69 -1.83 -1.48 -9.83
CA LEU A 69 -3.18 -1.99 -10.07
C LEU A 69 -4.15 -0.95 -10.64
N PRO A 70 -4.24 0.30 -10.13
CA PRO A 70 -5.05 1.34 -10.77
C PRO A 70 -4.60 1.65 -12.20
N LEU A 71 -3.29 1.75 -12.45
CA LEU A 71 -2.73 1.95 -13.79
C LEU A 71 -3.13 0.79 -14.72
N LEU A 72 -2.98 -0.46 -14.26
CA LEU A 72 -3.37 -1.64 -15.02
C LEU A 72 -4.87 -1.66 -15.33
N ALA A 73 -5.72 -1.40 -14.34
CA ALA A 73 -7.17 -1.33 -14.51
C ALA A 73 -7.59 -0.24 -15.50
N LYS A 74 -6.98 0.95 -15.43
CA LYS A 74 -7.16 2.04 -16.40
C LYS A 74 -6.74 1.61 -17.83
N CYS A 75 -5.73 0.74 -17.99
CA CYS A 75 -5.14 0.40 -19.30
C CYS A 75 -5.60 -0.93 -19.96
N GLN A 76 -6.34 -1.77 -19.24
CA GLN A 76 -6.91 -3.01 -19.79
C GLN A 76 -8.08 -2.72 -20.74
N ASP A 77 -8.27 -3.58 -21.75
CA ASP A 77 -9.51 -3.60 -22.53
C ASP A 77 -10.58 -4.30 -21.67
N PRO A 78 -11.75 -3.69 -21.41
CA PRO A 78 -12.82 -4.34 -20.63
C PRO A 78 -13.36 -5.63 -21.24
N ASN A 79 -13.07 -5.91 -22.53
CA ASN A 79 -13.42 -7.16 -23.22
C ASN A 79 -12.19 -8.06 -23.45
N GLY A 80 -11.00 -7.64 -23.01
CA GLY A 80 -9.74 -8.33 -23.25
C GLY A 80 -9.52 -9.50 -22.28
N VAL A 81 -8.66 -10.43 -22.69
CA VAL A 81 -8.06 -11.39 -21.76
C VAL A 81 -7.13 -10.62 -20.81
N GLY A 82 -7.26 -10.87 -19.50
CA GLY A 82 -6.44 -10.21 -18.48
C GLY A 82 -4.95 -10.31 -18.77
N LEU A 83 -4.22 -9.20 -18.62
CA LEU A 83 -2.79 -9.11 -18.97
C LEU A 83 -1.88 -9.95 -18.06
N PHE A 84 -2.36 -10.36 -16.90
CA PHE A 84 -1.66 -11.08 -15.84
C PHE A 84 -2.64 -12.04 -15.15
N SER A 85 -2.13 -13.08 -14.48
CA SER A 85 -2.89 -13.82 -13.47
C SER A 85 -2.72 -13.18 -12.09
N ASP A 86 -3.67 -13.38 -11.18
CA ASP A 86 -3.57 -12.91 -9.79
C ASP A 86 -2.26 -13.32 -9.11
N GLU A 87 -1.77 -14.53 -9.38
CA GLU A 87 -0.52 -15.04 -8.82
C GLU A 87 0.71 -14.31 -9.37
N GLU A 88 0.70 -14.00 -10.67
CA GLU A 88 1.74 -13.17 -11.30
C GLU A 88 1.72 -11.74 -10.76
N LEU A 89 0.53 -11.19 -10.52
CA LEU A 89 0.36 -9.89 -9.90
C LEU A 89 0.91 -9.89 -8.47
N ARG A 90 0.50 -10.82 -7.59
CA ARG A 90 0.99 -10.92 -6.20
C ARG A 90 2.51 -11.02 -6.15
N LYS A 91 3.07 -11.92 -6.97
CA LYS A 91 4.51 -12.18 -7.02
C LYS A 91 5.34 -10.96 -7.45
N ARG A 92 4.81 -10.10 -8.33
CA ARG A 92 5.53 -8.92 -8.83
C ARG A 92 5.29 -7.66 -8.03
N PHE A 93 4.06 -7.44 -7.59
CA PHE A 93 3.62 -6.16 -7.04
C PHE A 93 3.41 -6.18 -5.53
N GLY A 94 3.51 -7.34 -4.88
CA GLY A 94 3.34 -7.48 -3.43
C GLY A 94 1.88 -7.71 -3.03
N ALA A 95 1.43 -6.99 -1.99
CA ALA A 95 0.07 -7.11 -1.48
C ALA A 95 -0.91 -6.41 -2.44
N LEU A 96 -1.67 -7.21 -3.20
CA LEU A 96 -2.69 -6.69 -4.12
C LEU A 96 -3.92 -6.15 -3.37
N ASP A 97 -4.28 -6.82 -2.28
CA ASP A 97 -5.31 -6.37 -1.36
C ASP A 97 -4.64 -5.80 -0.12
N VAL A 98 -4.31 -4.52 -0.18
CA VAL A 98 -3.72 -3.78 0.94
C VAL A 98 -4.71 -3.69 2.11
N GLY A 99 -6.02 -3.67 1.79
CA GLY A 99 -7.09 -3.78 2.76
C GLY A 99 -6.95 -5.04 3.60
N SER A 100 -6.67 -6.21 3.00
CA SER A 100 -6.46 -7.46 3.76
C SER A 100 -5.28 -7.42 4.71
N VAL A 101 -4.18 -6.74 4.35
CA VAL A 101 -2.99 -6.60 5.22
C VAL A 101 -3.27 -5.64 6.37
N VAL A 102 -3.94 -4.51 6.08
CA VAL A 102 -4.38 -3.58 7.12
C VAL A 102 -5.43 -4.24 8.02
N MET A 103 -6.37 -5.00 7.47
CA MET A 103 -7.34 -5.78 8.24
C MET A 103 -6.64 -6.82 9.14
N GLU A 104 -5.58 -7.51 8.71
CA GLU A 104 -4.81 -8.40 9.58
C GLU A 104 -4.09 -7.63 10.70
N MET A 105 -3.47 -6.49 10.40
CA MET A 105 -2.92 -5.57 11.44
C MET A 105 -4.02 -5.01 12.35
N GLN A 106 -5.27 -5.05 11.89
CA GLN A 106 -6.47 -4.61 12.59
C GLN A 106 -7.31 -5.75 13.20
N GLU A 107 -6.95 -7.02 13.10
CA GLU A 107 -7.68 -8.06 13.83
C GLU A 107 -7.35 -7.97 15.33
N ASP A 108 -8.36 -8.10 16.19
CA ASP A 108 -8.13 -8.24 17.63
C ASP A 108 -7.57 -9.65 17.91
N MET A 109 -6.67 -9.78 18.90
CA MET A 109 -6.09 -11.08 19.29
C MET A 109 -7.14 -12.18 19.59
N LEU A 110 -8.35 -11.78 19.97
CA LEU A 110 -9.49 -12.67 20.21
C LEU A 110 -10.13 -13.17 18.92
N GLU A 111 -10.19 -12.36 17.86
CA GLU A 111 -10.74 -12.74 16.55
C GLU A 111 -9.75 -13.66 15.81
N VAL A 112 -8.45 -13.35 15.91
CA VAL A 112 -7.35 -14.22 15.43
C VAL A 112 -7.46 -15.66 15.97
N ALA A 113 -8.01 -15.82 17.17
CA ALA A 113 -8.16 -17.10 17.85
C ALA A 113 -9.45 -17.89 17.49
N LEU A 114 -10.37 -17.35 16.69
CA LEU A 114 -11.67 -17.98 16.41
C LEU A 114 -11.78 -18.65 15.03
N ASP A 115 -10.76 -18.52 14.17
CA ASP A 115 -10.74 -19.11 12.81
C ASP A 115 -10.87 -20.65 12.85
N GLY A 116 -11.94 -21.18 12.26
CA GLY A 116 -12.35 -22.59 12.40
C GLY A 116 -11.82 -23.58 11.35
N ASP A 117 -11.32 -23.09 10.20
CA ASP A 117 -10.73 -23.95 9.15
C ASP A 117 -9.20 -23.94 9.24
N GLN A 118 -8.62 -25.11 9.53
CA GLN A 118 -7.19 -25.31 9.70
C GLN A 118 -6.40 -25.09 8.40
N GLU A 119 -6.92 -25.47 7.24
CA GLU A 119 -6.19 -25.31 5.96
C GLU A 119 -6.26 -23.85 5.48
N ALA A 120 -7.39 -23.17 5.65
CA ALA A 120 -7.48 -21.72 5.42
C ALA A 120 -6.50 -20.94 6.33
N LEU A 121 -6.47 -21.27 7.63
CA LEU A 121 -5.54 -20.65 8.59
C LEU A 121 -4.06 -20.89 8.21
N LYS A 122 -3.73 -22.10 7.78
CA LYS A 122 -2.38 -22.47 7.30
C LYS A 122 -1.97 -21.69 6.05
N LEU A 123 -2.89 -21.47 5.10
CA LEU A 123 -2.65 -20.61 3.93
C LEU A 123 -2.47 -19.14 4.34
N LYS A 124 -3.29 -18.60 5.26
CA LYS A 124 -3.10 -17.25 5.83
C LYS A 124 -1.70 -17.11 6.46
N VAL A 125 -1.32 -18.03 7.34
CA VAL A 125 -0.01 -18.05 8.02
C VAL A 125 1.15 -18.12 7.02
N GLN A 126 1.02 -18.92 5.95
CA GLN A 126 2.03 -18.98 4.89
C GLN A 126 2.14 -17.65 4.11
N GLY A 127 1.01 -17.04 3.76
CA GLY A 127 0.96 -15.75 3.08
C GLY A 127 1.61 -14.63 3.91
N LEU A 128 1.22 -14.52 5.18
CA LEU A 128 1.78 -13.54 6.12
C LEU A 128 3.28 -13.75 6.36
N SER A 129 3.74 -15.00 6.46
CA SER A 129 5.17 -15.31 6.59
C SER A 129 5.95 -14.86 5.34
N SER A 130 5.41 -15.09 4.14
CA SER A 130 6.06 -14.65 2.89
C SER A 130 6.05 -13.13 2.72
N TRP A 131 4.95 -12.46 3.11
CA TRP A 131 4.84 -11.00 3.13
C TRP A 131 5.84 -10.39 4.12
N GLN A 132 5.93 -10.93 5.34
CA GLN A 132 6.85 -10.45 6.37
C GLN A 132 8.31 -10.53 5.92
N ASP A 133 8.73 -11.61 5.25
CA ASP A 133 10.10 -11.75 4.75
C ASP A 133 10.43 -10.79 3.61
N GLN A 134 9.44 -10.39 2.81
CA GLN A 134 9.59 -9.34 1.79
C GLN A 134 9.68 -7.96 2.45
N VAL A 135 8.71 -7.60 3.31
CA VAL A 135 8.66 -6.30 3.99
C VAL A 135 9.88 -6.06 4.86
N ARG A 136 10.36 -7.07 5.59
CA ARG A 136 11.57 -6.97 6.44
C ARG A 136 12.79 -6.51 5.66
N LYS A 137 12.95 -6.95 4.40
CA LYS A 137 14.03 -6.50 3.51
C LYS A 137 13.82 -5.06 3.07
N CYS A 138 12.61 -4.73 2.60
CA CYS A 138 12.31 -3.37 2.15
C CYS A 138 12.42 -2.32 3.26
N VAL A 139 11.99 -2.65 4.50
CA VAL A 139 12.19 -1.81 5.69
C VAL A 139 13.68 -1.67 6.02
N GLY A 140 14.49 -2.72 5.83
CA GLY A 140 15.96 -2.62 5.91
C GLY A 140 16.54 -1.57 4.95
N CYS A 141 16.09 -1.56 3.69
CA CYS A 141 16.52 -0.57 2.71
C CYS A 141 16.11 0.86 3.09
N LEU A 142 14.94 1.03 3.71
CA LEU A 142 14.51 2.31 4.26
C LEU A 142 15.35 2.73 5.48
N GLU A 143 15.63 1.82 6.41
CA GLU A 143 16.51 2.06 7.57
C GLU A 143 17.94 2.43 7.14
N ARG A 144 18.47 1.80 6.09
CA ARG A 144 19.73 2.20 5.46
C ARG A 144 19.62 3.60 4.86
N ARG A 145 18.56 3.88 4.09
CA ARG A 145 18.34 5.22 3.50
C ARG A 145 18.27 6.31 4.58
N SER A 146 17.58 6.06 5.68
CA SER A 146 17.49 7.00 6.81
C SER A 146 18.84 7.22 7.47
N ALA A 147 19.65 6.16 7.64
CA ALA A 147 20.99 6.27 8.18
C ALA A 147 21.98 7.00 7.23
N MET A 148 21.86 6.79 5.91
CA MET A 148 22.64 7.55 4.92
C MET A 148 22.27 9.04 4.96
N ALA A 149 20.97 9.36 4.98
CA ALA A 149 20.48 10.73 5.12
C ALA A 149 20.93 11.36 6.46
N PHE A 150 20.86 10.62 7.57
CA PHE A 150 21.36 11.03 8.88
C PHE A 150 22.85 11.38 8.82
N LEU A 151 23.68 10.60 8.11
CA LEU A 151 25.10 10.91 7.93
C LEU A 151 25.36 12.12 7.02
N GLY A 152 24.35 12.60 6.28
CA GLY A 152 24.48 13.69 5.29
C GLY A 152 24.93 13.20 3.91
N LEU A 153 24.61 11.94 3.56
CA LEU A 153 25.04 11.26 2.34
C LEU A 153 23.88 11.04 1.37
N GLY A 154 24.20 10.95 0.09
CA GLY A 154 23.26 10.47 -0.93
C GLY A 154 23.03 8.95 -0.80
N PRO A 155 21.93 8.42 -1.36
CA PRO A 155 21.60 6.99 -1.28
C PRO A 155 22.65 6.07 -1.91
N ASP A 156 23.42 6.56 -2.90
CA ASP A 156 24.48 5.82 -3.59
C ASP A 156 25.90 6.13 -3.07
N ALA A 157 26.06 6.80 -1.93
CA ALA A 157 27.39 7.16 -1.44
C ALA A 157 28.23 5.91 -1.09
N GLU A 158 29.49 5.90 -1.51
CA GLU A 158 30.38 4.76 -1.33
C GLU A 158 30.74 4.52 0.15
N GLY A 159 31.12 3.28 0.49
CA GLY A 159 31.60 2.94 1.85
C GLY A 159 32.80 3.78 2.32
N SER A 160 33.61 4.31 1.39
CA SER A 160 34.69 5.26 1.67
C SER A 160 34.16 6.60 2.22
N GLU A 161 33.08 7.12 1.63
CA GLU A 161 32.42 8.36 2.03
C GLU A 161 31.62 8.19 3.32
N VAL A 162 30.98 7.04 3.51
CA VAL A 162 30.33 6.62 4.77
C VAL A 162 31.33 6.69 5.92
N GLN A 163 32.49 6.03 5.78
CA GLN A 163 33.53 6.00 6.81
C GLN A 163 34.14 7.38 7.09
N ARG A 164 34.28 8.23 6.06
CA ARG A 164 34.75 9.62 6.22
C ARG A 164 33.75 10.46 7.02
N ASN A 165 32.48 10.46 6.64
CA ASN A 165 31.44 11.27 7.30
C ASN A 165 31.12 10.76 8.71
N TYR A 166 31.10 9.44 8.92
CA TYR A 166 31.01 8.85 10.26
C TYR A 166 32.14 9.34 11.16
N LYS A 167 33.40 9.27 10.72
CA LYS A 167 34.54 9.75 11.53
C LYS A 167 34.45 11.25 11.84
N GLN A 168 34.00 12.06 10.90
CA GLN A 168 33.81 13.50 11.12
C GLN A 168 32.73 13.78 12.16
N ARG A 169 31.57 13.12 12.07
CA ARG A 169 30.49 13.24 13.06
C ARG A 169 30.87 12.67 14.42
N ALA A 170 31.54 11.51 14.45
CA ALA A 170 32.03 10.88 15.66
C ALA A 170 33.00 11.79 16.43
N LEU A 171 33.85 12.55 15.72
CA LEU A 171 34.74 13.53 16.34
C LEU A 171 34.06 14.81 16.82
N ALA A 172 32.80 15.07 16.44
CA ALA A 172 32.00 16.20 16.89
C ALA A 172 31.04 15.81 18.03
N LEU A 173 30.48 14.61 17.98
CA LEU A 173 29.52 14.07 18.96
C LEU A 173 30.18 13.29 20.11
N HIS A 174 31.51 13.17 20.15
CA HIS A 174 32.19 12.40 21.20
C HIS A 174 31.99 13.02 22.60
N PRO A 175 31.65 12.24 23.65
CA PRO A 175 31.48 12.74 25.02
C PRO A 175 32.68 13.54 25.53
N ASP A 176 33.92 13.04 25.37
CA ASP A 176 35.16 13.75 25.75
C ASP A 176 35.34 15.14 25.09
N LYS A 177 34.57 15.45 24.06
CA LYS A 177 34.59 16.75 23.34
C LYS A 177 33.34 17.60 23.58
N GLY A 178 32.46 17.16 24.49
CA GLY A 178 31.24 17.87 24.85
C GLY A 178 29.99 17.46 24.05
N GLY A 179 30.02 16.34 23.31
CA GLY A 179 28.81 15.70 22.80
C GLY A 179 28.05 14.95 23.90
N SER A 180 26.81 14.55 23.63
CA SER A 180 26.05 13.61 24.48
C SER A 180 26.49 12.17 24.19
N ASP A 181 26.29 11.26 25.15
CA ASP A 181 26.53 9.83 24.89
C ASP A 181 25.41 9.26 24.00
N GLU A 182 24.19 9.79 24.15
CA GLU A 182 23.01 9.45 23.39
C GLU A 182 23.17 9.71 21.88
N ASP A 183 23.65 10.90 21.47
CA ASP A 183 23.88 11.24 20.06
C ASP A 183 25.00 10.37 19.46
N PHE A 184 25.99 10.00 20.28
CA PHE A 184 27.09 9.13 19.87
C PHE A 184 26.64 7.66 19.70
N GLN A 185 25.79 7.16 20.60
CA GLN A 185 25.12 5.87 20.46
C GLN A 185 24.20 5.85 19.23
N GLU A 186 23.44 6.91 18.97
CA GLU A 186 22.61 7.01 17.75
C GLU A 186 23.48 6.96 16.48
N LEU A 187 24.58 7.71 16.43
CA LEU A 187 25.53 7.67 15.31
C LEU A 187 26.09 6.25 15.08
N GLN A 188 26.37 5.47 16.13
CA GLN A 188 26.78 4.08 16.02
C GLN A 188 25.67 3.18 15.47
N MET A 189 24.43 3.35 15.93
CA MET A 189 23.27 2.62 15.39
C MET A 189 23.06 2.91 13.91
N MET A 190 23.18 4.18 13.48
CA MET A 190 23.07 4.55 12.07
C MET A 190 24.19 3.93 11.23
N LEU A 191 25.44 3.93 11.70
CA LEU A 191 26.52 3.22 10.99
C LEU A 191 26.21 1.72 10.85
N SER A 192 25.68 1.07 11.90
CA SER A 192 25.31 -0.35 11.85
C SER A 192 24.24 -0.65 10.80
N ARG A 193 23.22 0.21 10.67
CA ARG A 193 22.18 0.12 9.62
C ARG A 193 22.76 0.23 8.20
N VAL A 194 23.75 1.10 7.99
CA VAL A 194 24.43 1.23 6.69
C VAL A 194 25.28 -0.01 6.37
N GLN A 195 25.92 -0.60 7.39
CA GLN A 195 26.79 -1.75 7.21
C GLN A 195 26.02 -3.07 6.99
N SER A 196 24.84 -3.24 7.60
CA SER A 196 24.13 -4.53 7.58
C SER A 196 23.77 -5.05 6.19
N GLU A 197 23.48 -4.18 5.22
CA GLU A 197 23.18 -4.63 3.85
C GLU A 197 24.44 -5.01 3.06
N THR A 198 25.54 -4.28 3.24
CA THR A 198 26.83 -4.61 2.58
C THR A 198 27.33 -5.99 3.00
N GLU A 199 26.99 -6.43 4.21
CA GLU A 199 27.34 -7.76 4.72
C GLU A 199 26.42 -8.89 4.22
N GLU A 200 25.21 -8.60 3.73
CA GLU A 200 24.32 -9.64 3.16
C GLU A 200 24.87 -10.18 1.84
N GLU A 201 25.46 -9.32 0.99
CA GLU A 201 26.19 -9.73 -0.22
C GLU A 201 27.44 -10.55 0.14
N THR A 202 28.17 -10.15 1.19
CA THR A 202 29.35 -10.87 1.67
C THR A 202 28.98 -11.94 2.71
N THR A 203 28.40 -13.05 2.22
CA THR A 203 27.89 -14.32 2.82
C THR A 203 28.29 -14.76 4.25
N LYS A 204 29.33 -14.19 4.87
CA LYS A 204 29.85 -14.53 6.21
C LYS A 204 29.24 -13.71 7.34
N GLY A 205 28.83 -12.46 7.12
CA GLY A 205 28.31 -11.58 8.18
C GLY A 205 26.97 -12.06 8.75
N ASN A 206 26.02 -12.34 7.86
CA ASN A 206 24.70 -12.84 8.24
C ASN A 206 24.74 -14.15 9.04
N LEU A 207 25.78 -14.98 8.91
CA LEU A 207 25.82 -16.29 9.56
C LEU A 207 25.62 -16.19 11.08
N PHE A 208 26.20 -15.20 11.75
CA PHE A 208 26.10 -15.06 13.22
C PHE A 208 24.72 -14.54 13.67
N ARG A 209 24.18 -13.51 13.00
CA ARG A 209 22.86 -12.95 13.34
C ARG A 209 21.75 -13.93 12.99
N ASP A 210 21.88 -14.65 11.88
CA ASP A 210 20.99 -15.76 11.51
C ASP A 210 21.10 -16.95 12.47
N LEU A 211 22.30 -17.34 12.89
CA LEU A 211 22.44 -18.43 13.86
C LEU A 211 21.84 -18.04 15.21
N ALA A 212 22.03 -16.82 15.68
CA ALA A 212 21.39 -16.33 16.92
C ALA A 212 19.85 -16.36 16.80
N ARG A 213 19.30 -15.86 15.69
CA ARG A 213 17.87 -15.93 15.38
C ARG A 213 17.36 -17.37 15.28
N LYS A 214 18.01 -18.22 14.49
CA LYS A 214 17.67 -19.65 14.33
C LYS A 214 17.79 -20.43 15.64
N CYS A 215 18.71 -20.07 16.53
CA CYS A 215 18.79 -20.66 17.87
C CYS A 215 17.65 -20.22 18.79
N LYS A 216 17.18 -18.97 18.68
CA LYS A 216 15.98 -18.50 19.38
C LYS A 216 14.73 -19.23 18.85
N GLU A 217 14.54 -19.21 17.53
CA GLU A 217 13.45 -19.89 16.83
C GLU A 217 13.44 -21.41 17.11
N ALA A 218 14.61 -22.08 17.15
CA ALA A 218 14.68 -23.51 17.45
C ALA A 218 14.34 -23.84 18.91
N LYS A 219 14.66 -22.95 19.87
CA LYS A 219 14.20 -23.11 21.26
C LYS A 219 12.69 -22.94 21.36
N GLU A 220 12.16 -21.87 20.77
CA GLU A 220 10.71 -21.61 20.73
C GLU A 220 9.94 -22.72 20.00
N LYS A 221 10.55 -23.35 18.99
CA LYS A 221 9.98 -24.50 18.27
C LYS A 221 9.95 -25.79 19.10
N ASN A 222 11.04 -26.11 19.81
CA ASN A 222 11.07 -27.27 20.70
C ASN A 222 9.99 -27.20 21.81
N GLU A 223 9.61 -25.99 22.24
CA GLU A 223 8.50 -25.77 23.19
C GLU A 223 7.11 -25.73 22.53
N GLN A 224 7.04 -25.74 21.19
CA GLN A 224 5.78 -25.71 20.42
C GLN A 224 5.37 -27.08 19.86
N ASP A 225 6.33 -27.97 19.59
CA ASP A 225 6.06 -29.26 18.92
C ASP A 225 5.08 -30.18 19.70
N ASP A 226 4.94 -29.99 21.03
CA ASP A 226 3.99 -30.73 21.88
C ASP A 226 2.53 -30.24 21.81
N LEU A 227 2.25 -29.07 21.19
CA LEU A 227 0.90 -28.50 21.11
C LEU A 227 0.11 -29.04 19.90
N PRO A 228 -1.24 -29.10 19.98
CA PRO A 228 -2.09 -29.38 18.81
C PRO A 228 -1.80 -28.44 17.62
N ALA A 229 -1.85 -28.97 16.40
CA ALA A 229 -1.42 -28.25 15.20
C ALA A 229 -2.25 -26.99 14.87
N ASP A 230 -3.52 -26.96 15.26
CA ASP A 230 -4.39 -25.77 15.20
C ASP A 230 -3.94 -24.69 16.19
N VAL A 231 -3.58 -25.06 17.42
CA VAL A 231 -3.03 -24.16 18.44
C VAL A 231 -1.67 -23.60 18.00
N GLN A 232 -0.81 -24.44 17.40
CA GLN A 232 0.47 -23.99 16.83
C GLN A 232 0.25 -22.96 15.71
N LEU A 233 -0.70 -23.21 14.79
CA LEU A 233 -1.01 -22.28 13.69
C LEU A 233 -1.56 -20.94 14.20
N ARG A 234 -2.49 -20.96 15.18
CA ARG A 234 -3.02 -19.72 15.79
C ARG A 234 -1.94 -18.93 16.52
N ARG A 235 -1.08 -19.60 17.30
CA ARG A 235 0.08 -18.97 17.97
C ARG A 235 1.05 -18.36 16.96
N ARG A 236 1.30 -19.04 15.83
CA ARG A 236 2.15 -18.53 14.76
C ARG A 236 1.53 -17.34 14.02
N ARG A 237 0.21 -17.34 13.78
CA ARG A 237 -0.50 -16.17 13.22
C ARG A 237 -0.33 -14.94 14.12
N LEU A 238 -0.53 -15.10 15.43
CA LEU A 238 -0.35 -14.01 16.40
C LEU A 238 1.09 -13.46 16.38
N MET A 239 2.12 -14.32 16.37
CA MET A 239 3.52 -13.88 16.24
C MET A 239 3.81 -13.14 14.92
N LEU A 240 3.14 -13.52 13.82
CA LEU A 240 3.27 -12.82 12.53
C LEU A 240 2.57 -11.46 12.57
N HIS A 241 1.41 -11.35 13.23
CA HIS A 241 0.69 -10.09 13.48
C HIS A 241 1.52 -9.12 14.34
N ASP A 242 2.06 -9.57 15.49
CA ASP A 242 2.91 -8.75 16.35
C ASP A 242 4.12 -8.20 15.57
N SER A 243 4.75 -9.03 14.74
CA SER A 243 5.86 -8.61 13.88
C SER A 243 5.42 -7.76 12.68
N ALA A 244 4.16 -7.80 12.25
CA ALA A 244 3.62 -6.88 11.25
C ALA A 244 3.51 -5.46 11.82
N LEU A 245 3.03 -5.36 13.07
CA LEU A 245 2.99 -4.10 13.82
C LEU A 245 4.40 -3.56 14.11
N ASP A 246 5.39 -4.40 14.45
CA ASP A 246 6.80 -3.98 14.58
C ASP A 246 7.33 -3.36 13.27
N LEU A 247 7.12 -4.04 12.13
CA LEU A 247 7.56 -3.56 10.82
C LEU A 247 6.88 -2.24 10.43
N TRP A 248 5.58 -2.07 10.74
CA TRP A 248 4.87 -0.80 10.57
C TRP A 248 5.49 0.32 11.41
N ASN A 249 5.67 0.10 12.72
CA ASN A 249 6.23 1.11 13.62
C ASN A 249 7.67 1.49 13.23
N ARG A 250 8.49 0.55 12.75
CA ARG A 250 9.84 0.81 12.24
C ARG A 250 9.83 1.62 10.94
N ALA A 251 8.92 1.32 10.03
CA ALA A 251 8.75 2.11 8.81
C ALA A 251 8.32 3.56 9.12
N GLU A 252 7.38 3.75 10.05
CA GLU A 252 6.98 5.08 10.55
C GLU A 252 8.10 5.83 11.29
N ALA A 253 8.93 5.14 12.07
CA ALA A 253 10.12 5.77 12.67
C ALA A 253 11.10 6.28 11.59
N VAL A 254 11.25 5.51 10.50
CA VAL A 254 12.03 5.94 9.33
C VAL A 254 11.36 7.09 8.56
N PHE A 255 10.03 7.17 8.54
CA PHE A 255 9.30 8.29 7.92
C PHE A 255 9.77 9.63 8.49
N GLU A 256 9.67 9.77 9.80
CA GLU A 256 9.99 11.03 10.49
C GLU A 256 11.49 11.34 10.38
N GLN A 257 12.38 10.33 10.45
CA GLN A 257 13.81 10.50 10.18
C GLN A 257 14.12 11.03 8.76
N LEU A 258 13.38 10.59 7.74
CA LEU A 258 13.57 11.02 6.34
C LEU A 258 12.90 12.37 6.04
N LYS A 259 11.80 12.69 6.71
CA LYS A 259 11.02 13.92 6.58
C LYS A 259 11.84 15.15 6.94
N ASP A 260 12.60 15.09 8.04
CA ASP A 260 13.47 16.19 8.47
C ASP A 260 14.74 16.32 7.60
N GLY A 261 15.23 15.21 7.03
CA GLY A 261 16.45 15.18 6.23
C GLY A 261 16.31 15.66 4.77
N GLN A 262 15.09 15.82 4.24
CA GLN A 262 14.85 15.99 2.79
C GLN A 262 15.08 17.40 2.19
N GLN A 263 16.01 18.18 2.74
CA GLN A 263 16.38 19.49 2.14
C GLN A 263 17.23 19.38 0.85
N GLY A 264 17.73 18.18 0.51
CA GLY A 264 18.45 17.92 -0.73
C GLY A 264 17.52 17.58 -1.90
N ARG A 265 17.82 18.09 -3.12
CA ARG A 265 17.13 17.65 -4.34
C ARG A 265 17.37 16.15 -4.55
N VAL A 266 16.32 15.35 -4.39
CA VAL A 266 16.36 13.92 -4.68
C VAL A 266 16.63 13.73 -6.18
N GLN A 267 17.59 12.88 -6.52
CA GLN A 267 17.92 12.59 -7.92
C GLN A 267 16.94 11.55 -8.46
N SER A 268 15.91 11.96 -9.19
CA SER A 268 14.92 11.03 -9.81
C SER A 268 15.49 10.11 -10.90
N ARG A 269 16.76 10.33 -11.26
CA ARG A 269 17.35 9.82 -12.50
C ARG A 269 17.41 8.30 -12.63
N PRO A 270 17.81 7.49 -11.62
CA PRO A 270 17.99 6.04 -11.83
C PRO A 270 16.73 5.30 -12.26
N ASN A 271 15.56 5.63 -11.70
CA ASN A 271 14.28 5.04 -12.11
C ASN A 271 13.91 5.45 -13.56
N VAL A 272 14.23 6.69 -13.95
CA VAL A 272 13.99 7.20 -15.31
C VAL A 272 14.96 6.56 -16.32
N ASP A 273 16.24 6.39 -15.97
CA ASP A 273 17.23 5.72 -16.82
C ASP A 273 16.81 4.24 -17.09
N LEU A 274 16.25 3.54 -16.09
CA LEU A 274 15.69 2.19 -16.24
C LEU A 274 14.46 2.17 -17.17
N LEU A 275 13.59 3.19 -17.06
CA LEU A 275 12.45 3.36 -17.97
C LEU A 275 12.88 3.69 -19.40
N GLU A 276 13.91 4.54 -19.58
CA GLU A 276 14.49 4.84 -20.89
C GLU A 276 15.05 3.59 -21.56
N GLN A 277 15.77 2.74 -20.83
CA GLN A 277 16.27 1.46 -21.35
C GLN A 277 15.14 0.52 -21.81
N LEU A 278 14.11 0.35 -20.98
CA LEU A 278 12.91 -0.43 -21.33
C LEU A 278 12.25 0.12 -22.62
N VAL A 279 11.97 1.42 -22.63
CA VAL A 279 11.27 2.09 -23.73
C VAL A 279 12.09 2.03 -25.04
N GLN A 280 13.41 2.21 -24.97
CA GLN A 280 14.29 2.14 -26.14
C GLN A 280 14.28 0.75 -26.80
N GLY A 281 14.15 -0.32 -26.02
CA GLY A 281 13.94 -1.67 -26.55
C GLY A 281 12.69 -1.75 -27.43
N PHE A 282 11.55 -1.28 -26.90
CA PHE A 282 10.25 -1.29 -27.58
C PHE A 282 10.14 -0.27 -28.73
N ALA A 283 10.88 0.83 -28.68
CA ALA A 283 10.97 1.80 -29.78
C ALA A 283 11.50 1.13 -31.06
N SER A 284 12.55 0.30 -30.93
CA SER A 284 13.13 -0.42 -32.07
C SER A 284 12.18 -1.45 -32.71
N GLU A 285 11.27 -2.03 -31.93
CA GLU A 285 10.25 -2.96 -32.43
C GLU A 285 9.06 -2.24 -33.07
N THR A 286 8.77 -1.02 -32.63
CA THR A 286 7.74 -0.16 -33.22
C THR A 286 8.05 0.16 -34.69
N GLU A 287 9.33 0.34 -35.05
CA GLU A 287 9.75 0.57 -36.43
C GLU A 287 9.60 -0.66 -37.33
N ARG A 288 9.54 -1.86 -36.73
CA ARG A 288 9.46 -3.16 -37.42
C ARG A 288 8.03 -3.68 -37.60
N LEU A 289 7.03 -2.92 -37.15
CA LEU A 289 5.62 -3.31 -37.29
C LEU A 289 5.23 -3.52 -38.78
N PRO A 290 4.40 -4.53 -39.08
CA PRO A 290 3.96 -4.81 -40.44
C PRO A 290 3.14 -3.64 -41.00
N ARG A 291 3.23 -3.41 -42.32
CA ARG A 291 2.42 -2.41 -43.02
C ARG A 291 1.06 -2.98 -43.45
N GLY A 292 0.05 -2.12 -43.58
CA GLY A 292 -1.30 -2.54 -43.99
C GLY A 292 -2.13 -3.16 -42.87
N ALA A 293 -3.14 -3.96 -43.21
CA ALA A 293 -4.19 -4.40 -42.27
C ALA A 293 -3.68 -5.09 -40.98
N GLY A 294 -2.52 -5.74 -41.00
CA GLY A 294 -1.92 -6.36 -39.82
C GLY A 294 -1.32 -5.38 -38.79
N ALA A 295 -1.09 -4.11 -39.16
CA ALA A 295 -0.41 -3.13 -38.32
C ALA A 295 -1.13 -2.85 -37.01
N GLN A 296 -2.47 -2.78 -37.04
CA GLN A 296 -3.29 -2.46 -35.88
C GLN A 296 -3.22 -3.55 -34.81
N LEU A 297 -3.42 -4.82 -35.22
CA LEU A 297 -3.31 -5.98 -34.33
C LEU A 297 -1.88 -6.16 -33.80
N ALA A 298 -0.85 -5.88 -34.63
CA ALA A 298 0.53 -5.92 -34.19
C ALA A 298 0.86 -4.81 -33.18
N GLY A 299 0.31 -3.60 -33.37
CA GLY A 299 0.46 -2.48 -32.44
C GLY A 299 -0.21 -2.71 -31.09
N GLU A 300 -1.44 -3.24 -31.08
CA GLU A 300 -2.13 -3.63 -29.83
C GLU A 300 -1.37 -4.73 -29.07
N ARG A 301 -0.83 -5.74 -29.78
CA ARG A 301 0.03 -6.78 -29.18
C ARG A 301 1.32 -6.18 -28.59
N LEU A 302 1.96 -5.26 -29.30
CA LEU A 302 3.17 -4.57 -28.84
C LEU A 302 2.90 -3.74 -27.59
N PHE A 303 1.77 -3.02 -27.55
CA PHE A 303 1.31 -2.26 -26.36
C PHE A 303 1.02 -3.17 -25.16
N CYS A 304 0.28 -4.28 -25.38
CA CYS A 304 0.01 -5.24 -24.31
C CYS A 304 1.30 -5.89 -23.76
N ARG A 305 2.28 -6.19 -24.62
CA ARG A 305 3.59 -6.71 -24.16
C ARG A 305 4.42 -5.65 -23.43
N PHE A 306 4.36 -4.39 -23.87
CA PHE A 306 5.01 -3.26 -23.18
C PHE A 306 4.47 -3.10 -21.76
N LEU A 307 3.15 -3.07 -21.59
CA LEU A 307 2.53 -3.07 -20.26
C LEU A 307 2.93 -4.32 -19.46
N ARG A 308 2.81 -5.51 -20.05
CA ARG A 308 3.09 -6.77 -19.32
C ARG A 308 4.52 -6.83 -18.79
N GLN A 309 5.51 -6.41 -19.58
CA GLN A 309 6.91 -6.40 -19.15
C GLN A 309 7.20 -5.19 -18.23
N GLY A 310 6.73 -4.01 -18.63
CA GLY A 310 7.15 -2.73 -18.10
C GLY A 310 6.35 -2.14 -16.93
N LEU A 311 5.16 -2.67 -16.58
CA LEU A 311 4.24 -2.08 -15.58
C LEU A 311 4.93 -1.70 -14.26
N GLU A 312 5.88 -2.51 -13.82
CA GLU A 312 6.66 -2.33 -12.60
C GLU A 312 7.62 -1.15 -12.68
N ILE A 313 8.40 -1.05 -13.76
CA ILE A 313 9.32 0.06 -14.05
C ILE A 313 8.53 1.35 -14.28
N LEU A 314 7.39 1.26 -14.99
CA LEU A 314 6.46 2.37 -15.22
C LEU A 314 5.93 2.95 -13.90
N THR A 315 5.47 2.08 -13.00
CA THR A 315 4.98 2.46 -11.66
C THR A 315 6.10 3.08 -10.83
N ALA A 316 7.25 2.41 -10.74
CA ALA A 316 8.42 2.88 -9.99
C ALA A 316 8.93 4.25 -10.48
N ALA A 317 9.06 4.45 -11.80
CA ALA A 317 9.50 5.71 -12.37
C ALA A 317 8.49 6.84 -12.13
N ALA A 318 7.19 6.56 -12.27
CA ALA A 318 6.17 7.59 -12.12
C ALA A 318 5.86 7.95 -10.64
N LEU A 319 6.11 7.05 -9.68
CA LEU A 319 6.12 7.37 -8.25
C LEU A 319 7.29 8.31 -7.86
N VAL A 320 8.42 8.22 -8.56
CA VAL A 320 9.59 9.08 -8.32
C VAL A 320 9.50 10.42 -9.09
N ASP A 321 9.09 10.38 -10.35
CA ASP A 321 9.00 11.54 -11.26
C ASP A 321 7.99 11.27 -12.40
N SER A 322 6.70 11.48 -12.12
CA SER A 322 5.61 11.27 -13.08
C SER A 322 5.79 12.08 -14.36
N VAL A 323 6.31 13.31 -14.28
CA VAL A 323 6.52 14.19 -15.43
C VAL A 323 7.59 13.62 -16.38
N MET A 324 8.72 13.15 -15.86
CA MET A 324 9.74 12.49 -16.69
C MET A 324 9.27 11.13 -17.20
N ALA A 325 8.50 10.36 -16.41
CA ALA A 325 7.94 9.08 -16.85
C ALA A 325 6.96 9.25 -18.04
N VAL A 326 5.99 10.16 -17.92
CA VAL A 326 5.05 10.54 -18.99
C VAL A 326 5.80 11.03 -20.23
N ARG A 327 6.82 11.89 -20.05
CA ARG A 327 7.64 12.39 -21.16
C ARG A 327 8.41 11.29 -21.88
N CYS A 328 9.04 10.37 -21.15
CA CYS A 328 9.79 9.25 -21.74
C CYS A 328 8.86 8.34 -22.56
N VAL A 329 7.75 7.89 -21.95
CA VAL A 329 6.80 6.97 -22.60
C VAL A 329 6.12 7.62 -23.81
N SER A 330 5.74 8.91 -23.72
CA SER A 330 5.06 9.61 -24.81
C SER A 330 5.96 9.84 -26.03
N LEU A 331 7.19 10.34 -25.82
CA LEU A 331 8.11 10.68 -26.90
C LEU A 331 8.71 9.44 -27.58
N ASN A 332 9.06 8.42 -26.79
CA ASN A 332 9.87 7.30 -27.25
C ASN A 332 9.07 6.01 -27.49
N PHE A 333 7.86 5.85 -26.93
CA PHE A 333 7.00 4.68 -27.19
C PHE A 333 5.65 5.03 -27.85
N THR A 334 4.72 5.67 -27.14
CA THR A 334 3.33 5.77 -27.61
C THR A 334 3.17 6.68 -28.83
N GLY A 335 3.92 7.80 -28.90
CA GLY A 335 3.95 8.68 -30.08
C GLY A 335 4.48 7.98 -31.35
N PRO A 336 5.67 7.33 -31.32
CA PRO A 336 6.14 6.45 -32.40
C PRO A 336 5.14 5.35 -32.77
N LEU A 337 4.55 4.66 -31.78
CA LEU A 337 3.61 3.55 -32.00
C LEU A 337 2.38 3.98 -32.78
N LEU A 338 1.72 5.05 -32.32
CA LEU A 338 0.53 5.58 -32.98
C LEU A 338 0.85 6.08 -34.40
N ARG A 339 1.98 6.78 -34.60
CA ARG A 339 2.40 7.24 -35.93
C ARG A 339 2.66 6.08 -36.90
N THR A 340 3.23 4.97 -36.46
CA THR A 340 3.44 3.80 -37.31
C THR A 340 2.13 3.10 -37.64
N VAL A 341 1.24 2.89 -36.66
CA VAL A 341 -0.05 2.23 -36.87
C VAL A 341 -0.99 3.08 -37.74
N GLN A 342 -1.04 4.39 -37.53
CA GLN A 342 -1.89 5.32 -38.30
C GLN A 342 -1.59 5.32 -39.80
N ARG A 343 -0.35 5.01 -40.23
CA ARG A 343 0.01 4.85 -41.66
C ARG A 343 -0.75 3.70 -42.35
N ALA A 344 -1.28 2.75 -41.59
CA ALA A 344 -2.12 1.66 -42.10
C ALA A 344 -3.64 1.93 -41.97
N GLY A 345 -4.03 2.96 -41.22
CA GLY A 345 -5.42 3.32 -40.95
C GLY A 345 -5.66 3.70 -39.49
N PRO A 346 -6.74 4.44 -39.18
CA PRO A 346 -7.05 4.89 -37.83
C PRO A 346 -7.32 3.71 -36.88
N CYS A 347 -6.70 3.73 -35.69
CA CYS A 347 -6.86 2.72 -34.65
C CYS A 347 -7.27 3.40 -33.33
N PRO A 348 -8.57 3.72 -33.14
CA PRO A 348 -9.04 4.52 -32.01
C PRO A 348 -8.94 3.80 -30.67
N SER A 349 -8.95 2.46 -30.65
CA SER A 349 -8.71 1.66 -29.44
C SER A 349 -7.31 1.90 -28.89
N LEU A 350 -6.28 1.69 -29.73
CA LEU A 350 -4.88 1.86 -29.35
C LEU A 350 -4.57 3.30 -28.99
N GLN A 351 -5.12 4.27 -29.73
CA GLN A 351 -4.98 5.69 -29.40
C GLN A 351 -5.56 6.01 -28.02
N ARG A 352 -6.77 5.54 -27.70
CA ARG A 352 -7.37 5.72 -26.38
C ARG A 352 -6.50 5.10 -25.29
N ARG A 353 -6.09 3.84 -25.46
CA ARG A 353 -5.26 3.12 -24.46
C ARG A 353 -3.91 3.79 -24.23
N CYS A 354 -3.27 4.31 -25.28
CA CYS A 354 -2.05 5.12 -25.15
C CYS A 354 -2.28 6.43 -24.39
N GLN A 355 -3.40 7.13 -24.63
CA GLN A 355 -3.77 8.34 -23.89
C GLN A 355 -4.07 8.02 -22.41
N THR A 356 -4.84 6.97 -22.15
CA THR A 356 -5.17 6.50 -20.79
C THR A 356 -3.93 6.07 -20.01
N LEU A 357 -2.94 5.43 -20.65
CA LEU A 357 -1.65 5.13 -20.01
C LEU A 357 -0.91 6.40 -19.59
N LEU A 358 -0.84 7.42 -20.45
CA LEU A 358 -0.14 8.66 -20.10
C LEU A 358 -0.83 9.40 -18.96
N ALA A 359 -2.17 9.49 -18.96
CA ALA A 359 -2.92 10.06 -17.84
C ALA A 359 -2.74 9.24 -16.54
N ALA A 360 -2.80 7.90 -16.62
CA ALA A 360 -2.60 7.05 -15.45
C ALA A 360 -1.18 7.15 -14.85
N LEU A 361 -0.16 7.46 -15.66
CA LEU A 361 1.21 7.73 -15.20
C LEU A 361 1.34 9.12 -14.55
N GLU A 362 0.55 10.10 -14.99
CA GLU A 362 0.48 11.44 -14.39
C GLU A 362 -0.20 11.39 -13.02
N ASP A 363 -1.36 10.71 -12.94
CA ASP A 363 -2.17 10.57 -11.72
C ASP A 363 -1.53 9.70 -10.63
N ILE A 364 -0.62 8.78 -10.97
CA ILE A 364 -0.22 7.67 -10.09
C ILE A 364 0.27 8.11 -8.71
N SER A 365 0.96 9.25 -8.64
CA SER A 365 1.53 9.79 -7.41
C SER A 365 0.47 10.35 -6.46
N ALA A 366 -0.69 10.74 -6.99
CA ALA A 366 -1.87 11.16 -6.23
C ALA A 366 -2.74 9.95 -5.86
N ASP A 367 -3.08 9.09 -6.83
CA ASP A 367 -3.83 7.83 -6.61
C ASP A 367 -3.17 6.98 -5.49
N PHE A 368 -1.84 6.88 -5.52
CA PHE A 368 -1.05 6.14 -4.53
C PHE A 368 -1.09 6.81 -3.14
N ALA A 369 -0.89 8.12 -3.08
CA ALA A 369 -0.90 8.86 -1.81
C ALA A 369 -2.29 8.84 -1.15
N GLU A 370 -3.37 8.98 -1.92
CA GLU A 370 -4.75 8.84 -1.41
C GLU A 370 -4.99 7.44 -0.83
N SER A 371 -4.62 6.40 -1.58
CA SER A 371 -4.72 5.00 -1.14
C SER A 371 -3.96 4.77 0.17
N VAL A 372 -2.72 5.25 0.27
CA VAL A 372 -1.84 5.08 1.44
C VAL A 372 -2.34 5.87 2.66
N ASN A 373 -2.82 7.10 2.46
CA ASN A 373 -3.37 7.91 3.54
C ASN A 373 -4.65 7.28 4.11
N GLY A 374 -5.56 6.78 3.27
CA GLY A 374 -6.75 6.07 3.74
C GLY A 374 -6.44 4.81 4.55
N LEU A 375 -5.36 4.10 4.23
CA LEU A 375 -4.87 2.95 5.00
C LEU A 375 -4.26 3.37 6.35
N ARG A 376 -3.47 4.45 6.37
CA ARG A 376 -2.91 5.05 7.59
C ARG A 376 -4.02 5.54 8.53
N ASP A 377 -4.99 6.29 8.00
CA ASP A 377 -6.17 6.74 8.73
C ASP A 377 -6.95 5.55 9.31
N SER A 378 -7.07 4.44 8.58
CA SER A 378 -7.71 3.22 9.08
C SER A 378 -6.95 2.65 10.29
N LEU A 379 -5.63 2.48 10.19
CA LEU A 379 -4.79 1.98 11.29
C LEU A 379 -4.83 2.89 12.53
N ASP A 380 -4.68 4.20 12.34
CA ASP A 380 -4.78 5.19 13.40
C ASP A 380 -6.18 5.18 14.04
N ASN A 381 -7.25 5.05 13.25
CA ASN A 381 -8.62 4.97 13.76
C ASN A 381 -8.88 3.68 14.55
N LYS A 382 -8.31 2.51 14.19
CA LYS A 382 -8.44 1.31 15.06
C LYS A 382 -7.77 1.54 16.41
N SER A 383 -6.55 2.09 16.42
CA SER A 383 -5.85 2.36 17.67
C SER A 383 -6.59 3.34 18.60
N ALA A 384 -7.49 4.17 18.05
CA ALA A 384 -8.45 4.97 18.81
C ALA A 384 -9.76 4.23 19.16
N ALA A 385 -10.23 3.29 18.33
CA ALA A 385 -11.49 2.56 18.49
C ALA A 385 -11.41 1.30 19.39
N GLU A 386 -10.24 0.66 19.48
CA GLU A 386 -9.93 -0.33 20.53
C GLU A 386 -10.09 0.26 21.93
N TRP A 387 -9.86 1.58 22.06
CA TRP A 387 -10.17 2.34 23.26
C TRP A 387 -11.69 2.59 23.41
N ARG A 388 -12.46 1.49 23.46
CA ARG A 388 -13.78 1.50 24.11
C ARG A 388 -13.56 1.72 25.60
N GLY A 389 -13.47 2.99 26.00
CA GLY A 389 -13.36 3.38 27.40
C GLY A 389 -14.43 2.71 28.27
N CYS A 390 -14.17 2.61 29.57
CA CYS A 390 -15.10 2.01 30.53
C CYS A 390 -16.42 2.80 30.68
N ASP A 391 -16.60 3.89 29.92
CA ASP A 391 -17.83 4.69 29.73
C ASP A 391 -19.03 3.92 29.15
N SER A 392 -18.92 2.60 28.94
CA SER A 392 -20.05 1.68 28.71
C SER A 392 -20.96 1.51 29.95
N THR A 393 -21.27 2.63 30.62
CA THR A 393 -22.21 2.74 31.75
C THR A 393 -23.67 2.55 31.34
N ASN A 394 -23.97 2.64 30.04
CA ASN A 394 -25.24 2.17 29.47
C ASN A 394 -25.24 0.63 29.39
N GLY A 395 -25.39 0.00 30.55
CA GLY A 395 -25.33 -1.45 30.77
C GLY A 395 -26.42 -2.26 30.08
N ARG A 396 -26.36 -2.37 28.75
CA ARG A 396 -27.11 -3.34 27.97
C ARG A 396 -26.12 -4.14 27.13
N PRO A 397 -25.77 -5.38 27.52
CA PRO A 397 -24.95 -6.24 26.66
C PRO A 397 -25.66 -6.41 25.30
N PRO A 398 -24.92 -6.46 24.18
CA PRO A 398 -25.53 -6.82 22.91
C PRO A 398 -26.21 -8.16 23.08
N LYS A 399 -27.53 -8.21 22.85
CA LYS A 399 -28.26 -9.48 22.91
C LYS A 399 -27.69 -10.39 21.84
N HIS A 400 -26.94 -11.40 22.25
CA HIS A 400 -26.64 -12.55 21.41
C HIS A 400 -27.94 -12.97 20.73
N LEU A 401 -27.96 -12.92 19.40
CA LEU A 401 -29.02 -13.53 18.60
C LEU A 401 -29.01 -15.01 18.97
N LYS A 402 -30.05 -15.45 19.68
CA LYS A 402 -30.36 -16.87 19.79
C LYS A 402 -30.67 -17.35 18.38
N VAL A 403 -29.75 -18.13 17.83
CA VAL A 403 -30.06 -19.00 16.70
C VAL A 403 -30.88 -20.15 17.26
N ASP A 404 -32.19 -19.94 17.35
CA ASP A 404 -33.12 -20.96 17.81
C ASP A 404 -33.29 -22.04 16.74
N GLY A 405 -32.89 -23.27 17.07
CA GLY A 405 -33.50 -24.51 16.58
C GLY A 405 -33.26 -24.92 15.13
N VAL A 406 -32.29 -25.82 14.91
CA VAL A 406 -32.38 -26.84 13.87
C VAL A 406 -32.48 -28.21 14.55
N THR A 407 -33.71 -28.73 14.62
CA THR A 407 -33.97 -30.15 14.87
C THR A 407 -34.36 -30.80 13.55
N ASP A 408 -33.50 -31.67 13.03
CA ASP A 408 -33.79 -32.44 11.82
C ASP A 408 -34.92 -33.46 12.04
N ASN A 409 -35.96 -33.39 11.21
CA ASN A 409 -36.68 -34.58 10.77
C ASN A 409 -37.46 -34.30 9.47
N PRO A 410 -37.40 -35.19 8.46
CA PRO A 410 -38.00 -34.92 7.15
C PRO A 410 -39.46 -35.41 7.08
N ALA A 411 -40.35 -34.57 6.56
CA ALA A 411 -41.68 -34.97 6.10
C ALA A 411 -41.97 -34.36 4.71
N GLN A 412 -42.57 -35.16 3.84
CA GLN A 412 -42.79 -34.86 2.42
C GLN A 412 -44.08 -34.02 2.16
N PRO A 413 -44.31 -33.53 0.92
CA PRO A 413 -45.05 -32.30 0.68
C PRO A 413 -46.56 -32.47 0.51
N ALA A 414 -47.26 -31.33 0.44
CA ALA A 414 -48.61 -31.22 -0.10
C ALA A 414 -48.72 -30.05 -1.09
N ASP A 415 -49.46 -30.27 -2.18
CA ASP A 415 -49.70 -29.31 -3.27
C ASP A 415 -50.60 -28.12 -2.85
N ALA A 416 -50.48 -26.99 -3.56
CA ALA A 416 -51.61 -26.36 -4.28
C ALA A 416 -51.25 -25.03 -5.00
N SER A 417 -51.37 -25.05 -6.33
CA SER A 417 -52.10 -24.07 -7.16
C SER A 417 -51.97 -22.54 -6.95
N SER A 418 -51.31 -21.86 -7.91
CA SER A 418 -51.90 -21.00 -9.00
C SER A 418 -53.16 -20.11 -8.75
N PRO A 419 -53.43 -19.04 -9.55
CA PRO A 419 -52.65 -18.39 -10.63
C PRO A 419 -52.76 -16.82 -10.70
N ALA A 420 -52.27 -16.23 -11.83
CA ALA A 420 -52.75 -14.99 -12.49
C ALA A 420 -52.37 -13.61 -11.86
N GLN A 421 -52.19 -12.50 -12.60
CA GLN A 421 -52.05 -12.23 -14.06
C GLN A 421 -51.32 -10.87 -14.28
N PRO A 422 -50.99 -10.44 -15.53
CA PRO A 422 -50.07 -9.32 -15.81
C PRO A 422 -50.74 -7.98 -16.20
N THR A 423 -49.93 -6.91 -16.17
CA THR A 423 -50.07 -5.67 -16.96
C THR A 423 -48.65 -5.27 -17.43
N SER A 424 -48.31 -5.01 -18.70
CA SER A 424 -48.77 -3.95 -19.63
C SER A 424 -48.73 -2.55 -19.00
N GLY A 425 -48.18 -1.50 -19.60
CA GLY A 425 -47.44 -1.30 -20.85
C GLY A 425 -47.20 0.21 -21.01
N GLY A 426 -46.20 0.66 -21.75
CA GLY A 426 -45.90 2.10 -21.85
C GLY A 426 -44.95 2.46 -22.97
N ARG A 427 -45.50 3.02 -24.06
CA ARG A 427 -44.76 3.39 -25.28
C ARG A 427 -44.45 4.90 -25.27
N SER A 428 -43.26 5.24 -25.78
CA SER A 428 -42.96 6.40 -26.65
C SER A 428 -43.41 7.82 -26.26
N HIS A 429 -42.48 8.78 -26.33
CA HIS A 429 -42.69 10.04 -27.06
C HIS A 429 -41.36 10.67 -27.50
N THR A 430 -41.41 11.71 -28.34
CA THR A 430 -40.38 12.07 -29.32
C THR A 430 -39.99 13.56 -29.33
N SER A 431 -38.68 13.83 -29.33
CA SER A 431 -38.00 14.96 -30.02
C SER A 431 -38.28 16.40 -29.49
N PRO A 432 -37.72 17.51 -30.07
CA PRO A 432 -36.77 18.39 -29.37
C PRO A 432 -37.22 19.88 -29.32
N PRO A 433 -36.37 20.87 -28.97
CA PRO A 433 -35.62 21.59 -30.02
C PRO A 433 -34.25 22.21 -29.61
N ASP A 434 -33.63 22.92 -30.56
CA ASP A 434 -32.36 23.67 -30.48
C ASP A 434 -32.34 24.90 -29.54
N THR A 435 -31.15 25.43 -29.19
CA THR A 435 -30.67 26.74 -29.70
C THR A 435 -29.30 27.23 -29.15
N SER A 436 -28.61 28.01 -30.01
CA SER A 436 -27.65 29.11 -29.74
C SER A 436 -26.30 28.89 -29.04
N SER A 437 -25.24 29.09 -29.82
CA SER A 437 -23.92 29.60 -29.40
C SER A 437 -23.99 31.05 -28.91
N PRO A 438 -22.88 31.57 -28.34
CA PRO A 438 -22.35 32.84 -28.89
C PRO A 438 -20.83 32.86 -29.11
N GLU A 439 -20.41 33.49 -30.20
CA GLU A 439 -19.05 34.03 -30.39
C GLU A 439 -18.97 35.43 -29.76
N VAL A 440 -17.90 35.76 -29.03
CA VAL A 440 -17.45 37.15 -28.84
C VAL A 440 -15.92 37.24 -28.87
N ASN A 441 -15.44 38.31 -29.51
CA ASN A 441 -14.05 38.64 -29.83
C ASN A 441 -13.12 39.01 -28.65
N SER A 442 -11.83 39.01 -28.99
CA SER A 442 -10.71 39.86 -28.52
C SER A 442 -11.00 40.96 -27.48
N ASP A 443 -10.09 41.16 -26.51
CA ASP A 443 -8.85 41.91 -26.78
C ASP A 443 -7.83 41.87 -25.61
N ALA A 444 -6.60 42.33 -25.87
CA ALA A 444 -5.46 42.20 -24.95
C ALA A 444 -5.33 43.33 -23.90
N LYS A 445 -4.87 43.00 -22.68
CA LYS A 445 -3.95 43.87 -21.92
C LYS A 445 -3.19 43.19 -20.78
N THR A 446 -1.86 43.15 -20.91
CA THR A 446 -0.92 42.87 -19.82
C THR A 446 -0.77 44.10 -18.92
N PRO A 447 -0.61 43.91 -17.60
CA PRO A 447 0.38 44.69 -16.86
C PRO A 447 1.30 43.83 -15.98
N MET A 448 2.59 44.19 -15.96
CA MET A 448 3.61 43.62 -15.07
C MET A 448 3.74 44.46 -13.77
N PRO A 449 4.54 44.06 -12.77
CA PRO A 449 4.05 43.95 -11.40
C PRO A 449 4.24 45.19 -10.53
N ALA A 450 3.37 45.33 -9.52
CA ALA A 450 3.54 46.29 -8.44
C ALA A 450 4.62 45.82 -7.44
N GLN A 451 5.38 46.78 -6.91
CA GLN A 451 6.46 46.55 -5.96
C GLN A 451 5.92 46.21 -4.56
N LEU A 452 6.38 45.12 -3.96
CA LEU A 452 6.11 44.79 -2.56
C LEU A 452 6.98 45.67 -1.65
N ARG A 453 6.37 46.75 -1.13
CA ARG A 453 6.91 47.56 -0.04
C ARG A 453 6.67 46.83 1.28
N TRP A 454 7.73 46.49 1.99
CA TRP A 454 7.65 45.99 3.36
C TRP A 454 7.44 47.19 4.31
N GLU A 455 6.28 47.26 4.95
CA GLU A 455 6.05 48.21 6.05
C GLU A 455 6.05 47.47 7.37
N VAL A 456 6.91 47.93 8.28
CA VAL A 456 7.07 47.39 9.64
C VAL A 456 5.85 47.79 10.45
N SER A 457 4.97 46.81 10.73
CA SER A 457 3.81 47.04 11.60
C SER A 457 4.17 46.81 13.07
N THR A 458 3.70 47.72 13.91
CA THR A 458 4.03 47.84 15.34
C THR A 458 3.35 46.81 16.23
N GLN A 459 3.95 46.54 17.40
CA GLN A 459 3.43 45.66 18.45
C GLN A 459 1.99 46.00 18.86
N PRO A 460 1.13 44.99 19.14
CA PRO A 460 -0.05 45.17 19.98
C PRO A 460 0.32 45.04 21.47
N SER A 461 -0.21 45.96 22.28
CA SER A 461 -0.08 45.99 23.73
C SER A 461 -0.85 44.85 24.42
N PHE A 462 -0.27 44.26 25.46
CA PHE A 462 -1.00 43.38 26.38
C PHE A 462 -2.11 44.16 27.12
N HIS A 463 -3.36 43.74 26.92
CA HIS A 463 -4.47 44.04 27.83
C HIS A 463 -4.95 42.73 28.45
N GLU A 464 -4.70 42.57 29.75
CA GLU A 464 -5.18 41.44 30.53
C GLU A 464 -6.69 41.59 30.78
N VAL A 465 -7.49 40.78 30.09
CA VAL A 465 -8.95 40.74 30.27
C VAL A 465 -9.34 39.38 30.83
N GLN A 466 -9.72 39.34 32.12
CA GLN A 466 -10.27 38.15 32.74
C GLN A 466 -11.73 37.92 32.30
N THR A 467 -11.93 37.37 31.10
CA THR A 467 -13.22 36.79 30.70
C THR A 467 -13.31 35.34 31.15
N LYS A 468 -14.23 35.07 32.08
CA LYS A 468 -14.61 33.73 32.54
C LYS A 468 -15.29 32.98 31.38
N PRO A 469 -14.75 31.85 30.87
CA PRO A 469 -15.33 31.19 29.70
C PRO A 469 -16.57 30.38 30.08
N THR A 470 -17.75 30.95 29.83
CA THR A 470 -18.99 30.19 29.67
C THR A 470 -19.25 29.95 28.19
N SER A 471 -18.49 29.03 27.61
CA SER A 471 -18.76 28.45 26.30
C SER A 471 -18.68 26.93 26.43
N SER A 472 -19.68 26.23 25.89
CA SER A 472 -19.59 24.81 25.61
C SER A 472 -18.52 24.61 24.55
N VAL A 473 -17.30 24.29 24.97
CA VAL A 473 -16.26 23.77 24.08
C VAL A 473 -16.84 22.50 23.45
N SER A 474 -16.92 22.45 22.13
CA SER A 474 -17.52 21.33 21.42
C SER A 474 -16.72 20.04 21.63
N ASP A 475 -17.40 18.91 21.54
CA ASP A 475 -16.78 17.58 21.63
C ASP A 475 -15.82 17.29 20.46
N ASP A 476 -15.71 18.18 19.46
CA ASP A 476 -14.81 18.06 18.29
C ASP A 476 -13.33 17.83 18.67
N TYR A 477 -12.90 18.23 19.87
CA TYR A 477 -11.55 17.90 20.36
C TYR A 477 -11.35 16.38 20.46
N GLN A 478 -12.41 15.61 20.71
CA GLN A 478 -12.38 14.14 20.76
C GLN A 478 -12.19 13.48 19.39
N ASP A 479 -12.35 14.20 18.28
CA ASP A 479 -12.12 13.68 16.92
C ASP A 479 -10.81 14.19 16.31
N SER A 480 -10.14 15.14 16.97
CA SER A 480 -8.84 15.67 16.55
C SER A 480 -7.76 14.58 16.41
N GLU A 481 -6.85 14.77 15.45
CA GLU A 481 -5.75 13.84 15.17
C GLU A 481 -4.81 13.68 16.38
N GLU A 482 -4.52 14.78 17.05
CA GLU A 482 -3.72 14.85 18.29
C GLU A 482 -4.32 13.95 19.39
N TRP A 483 -5.65 13.96 19.52
CA TRP A 483 -6.38 13.16 20.50
C TRP A 483 -6.53 11.69 20.11
N ARG A 484 -6.64 11.38 18.81
CA ARG A 484 -6.51 10.00 18.31
C ARG A 484 -5.13 9.43 18.64
N LYS A 485 -4.06 10.18 18.36
CA LYS A 485 -2.66 9.79 18.69
C LYS A 485 -2.42 9.60 20.19
N LEU A 486 -2.96 10.48 21.05
CA LEU A 486 -2.84 10.35 22.50
C LEU A 486 -3.52 9.07 23.02
N ARG A 487 -4.77 8.81 22.61
CA ARG A 487 -5.49 7.57 22.97
C ARG A 487 -4.74 6.32 22.51
N ALA A 488 -4.26 6.31 21.26
CA ALA A 488 -3.44 5.22 20.70
C ALA A 488 -2.15 4.95 21.49
N SER A 489 -1.54 5.98 22.09
CA SER A 489 -0.38 5.83 22.96
C SER A 489 -0.76 5.20 24.31
N CYS A 490 -1.85 5.65 24.92
CA CYS A 490 -2.35 5.11 26.18
C CYS A 490 -2.79 3.63 26.07
N VAL A 491 -3.44 3.23 24.96
CA VAL A 491 -3.76 1.83 24.65
C VAL A 491 -2.49 0.97 24.66
N ARG A 492 -1.48 1.37 23.86
CA ARG A 492 -0.22 0.63 23.69
C ARG A 492 0.55 0.47 25.00
N GLN A 493 0.50 1.46 25.88
CA GLN A 493 1.14 1.42 27.20
C GLN A 493 0.26 0.77 28.29
N ARG A 494 -0.93 0.27 27.93
CA ARG A 494 -1.92 -0.34 28.81
C ARG A 494 -2.42 0.58 29.94
N PHE A 495 -2.51 1.88 29.68
CA PHE A 495 -3.15 2.84 30.56
C PHE A 495 -4.64 3.00 30.21
N CYS A 496 -5.52 2.80 31.20
CA CYS A 496 -6.90 3.25 31.14
C CYS A 496 -6.97 4.65 31.76
N VAL A 497 -7.15 5.63 30.88
CA VAL A 497 -6.96 7.04 31.20
C VAL A 497 -8.32 7.76 31.25
N ASP A 498 -8.67 8.34 32.38
CA ASP A 498 -9.85 9.22 32.44
C ASP A 498 -9.51 10.56 31.80
N PHE A 499 -10.04 10.76 30.59
CA PHE A 499 -9.81 11.95 29.78
C PHE A 499 -10.80 13.09 30.07
N ASN A 500 -11.76 12.89 30.96
CA ASN A 500 -12.75 13.91 31.26
C ASN A 500 -12.13 15.00 32.15
N ARG A 501 -11.68 16.11 31.53
CA ARG A 501 -10.93 17.22 32.16
C ARG A 501 -11.58 17.83 33.43
N MET A 502 -12.87 17.57 33.65
CA MET A 502 -13.64 18.06 34.80
C MET A 502 -13.94 16.97 35.85
N ALA A 503 -13.49 15.73 35.66
CA ALA A 503 -13.65 14.64 36.63
C ALA A 503 -12.59 14.72 37.74
N ALA A 504 -13.00 15.16 38.93
CA ALA A 504 -12.14 15.23 40.12
C ALA A 504 -11.78 13.85 40.74
N LYS A 505 -12.11 12.75 40.07
CA LYS A 505 -11.87 11.35 40.49
C LYS A 505 -11.78 10.46 39.25
N VAL A 506 -10.92 9.45 39.29
CA VAL A 506 -10.79 8.39 38.28
C VAL A 506 -12.13 7.66 38.12
N ARG A 507 -12.72 7.66 36.93
CA ARG A 507 -14.03 7.04 36.65
C ARG A 507 -13.98 5.64 36.02
N CYS A 508 -12.89 4.90 36.15
CA CYS A 508 -12.97 3.48 35.78
C CYS A 508 -13.82 2.72 36.82
N THR A 509 -15.12 2.64 36.56
CA THR A 509 -16.08 1.89 37.40
C THR A 509 -16.08 0.40 37.09
N LYS A 510 -15.22 -0.08 36.17
CA LYS A 510 -14.99 -1.50 35.92
C LYS A 510 -14.06 -2.06 37.00
N GLY A 511 -14.64 -2.77 37.97
CA GLY A 511 -13.88 -3.51 38.99
C GLY A 511 -13.02 -4.67 38.43
N ASP A 512 -13.13 -4.96 37.12
CA ASP A 512 -12.39 -5.96 36.36
C ASP A 512 -11.46 -5.34 35.28
N CYS A 513 -11.19 -4.03 35.34
CA CYS A 513 -10.31 -3.38 34.37
C CYS A 513 -8.86 -3.88 34.49
N VAL A 514 -8.31 -4.49 33.44
CA VAL A 514 -6.93 -5.05 33.42
C VAL A 514 -5.87 -4.03 32.98
N PHE A 515 -6.17 -2.74 33.09
CA PHE A 515 -5.34 -1.63 32.63
C PHE A 515 -4.98 -0.72 33.80
N LYS A 516 -3.77 -0.16 33.78
CA LYS A 516 -3.33 0.78 34.82
C LYS A 516 -4.12 2.07 34.74
N HIS A 517 -4.72 2.50 35.83
CA HIS A 517 -5.45 3.76 35.85
C HIS A 517 -4.49 4.93 36.08
N ALA A 518 -4.51 5.91 35.18
CA ALA A 518 -3.73 7.14 35.30
C ALA A 518 -4.53 8.35 34.85
N CYS A 519 -4.34 9.51 35.49
CA CYS A 519 -4.99 10.75 35.08
C CYS A 519 -4.34 11.31 33.80
N ALA A 520 -5.14 11.62 32.77
CA ALA A 520 -4.67 12.15 31.49
C ALA A 520 -3.82 13.42 31.60
N VAL A 521 -4.13 14.24 32.60
CA VAL A 521 -3.63 15.62 32.71
C VAL A 521 -2.38 15.72 33.57
N CYS A 522 -2.22 14.84 34.58
CA CYS A 522 -1.10 14.89 35.52
C CYS A 522 -0.29 13.59 35.64
N GLY A 523 -0.69 12.51 34.95
CA GLY A 523 0.02 11.23 34.97
C GLY A 523 -0.01 10.48 36.31
N ALA A 524 -0.74 10.98 37.31
CA ALA A 524 -0.87 10.30 38.59
C ALA A 524 -1.58 8.95 38.42
N GLU A 525 -0.89 7.86 38.76
CA GLU A 525 -1.44 6.51 38.83
C GLU A 525 -2.41 6.39 40.02
N ASP A 526 -3.50 5.64 39.85
CA ASP A 526 -4.44 5.33 40.92
C ASP A 526 -3.86 4.22 41.81
N PRO A 527 -3.55 4.47 43.11
CA PRO A 527 -2.93 3.48 43.98
C PRO A 527 -3.84 2.27 44.29
N ASP A 528 -5.16 2.41 44.06
CA ASP A 528 -6.14 1.34 44.26
C ASP A 528 -6.44 0.56 42.95
N GLY A 529 -5.77 0.89 41.84
CA GLY A 529 -5.88 0.17 40.57
C GLY A 529 -5.17 -1.20 40.58
N PRO A 530 -5.63 -2.19 39.79
CA PRO A 530 -4.89 -3.44 39.60
C PRO A 530 -3.59 -3.17 38.83
N GLY A 531 -2.46 -3.46 39.48
CA GLY A 531 -1.09 -3.15 39.00
C GLY A 531 -0.47 -4.17 38.06
#